data_AF-A0AAW2G109-F1
#
_entry.id   AF-A0AAW2G109-F1
#
_cell.length_a   1.000
_cell.length_b   1.000
_cell.length_c   1.000
_cell.angle_alpha   90.00
_cell.angle_beta   90.00
_cell.angle_gamma   90.00
#
_symmetry.space_group_name_H-M   'P 1'
#
loop_
_entity.id
_entity.type
_entity.pdbx_description
1 polymer ?
#
loop_
_entity_poly.entity_id
_entity_poly.type
_entity_poly.pdbx_seq_one_letter_code
_entity_poly.pdbx_strand_id
1 'polypeptide(L)'
;MVEADLSKLGLELSQEDQELLLDTNVIFHAAATVRFNEALRLAVNINIRGTKELLLLAKRMPNLKSFVYVSTAFSYCVHNFIEEKSYSPPIETDKILTLLDILNDKELDKITPILIDKWPNTYVFTKAIAEDTVRQYSVGIPTCIVRPSIITSTAKEPVRGWINNIYGAVGVVLGSALGLLRTLHCDPDSVAEIVPADYVISHFIAASWDTAKRR
;
A
#
# COMPACT_ATOMS: atom_id res chain seq x y z
N MET A 1 -4.83 -17.51 -13.05
CA MET A 1 -4.78 -17.09 -11.63
C MET A 1 -3.60 -17.83 -11.03
N VAL A 2 -2.70 -17.12 -10.38
CA VAL A 2 -1.49 -17.67 -9.76
C VAL A 2 -1.65 -17.55 -8.25
N GLU A 3 -1.34 -18.61 -7.51
CA GLU A 3 -1.35 -18.58 -6.04
C GLU A 3 -0.06 -17.95 -5.53
N ALA A 4 -0.18 -16.97 -4.63
CA ALA A 4 0.96 -16.24 -4.08
C ALA A 4 0.59 -15.60 -2.74
N ASP A 5 1.57 -15.49 -1.85
CA ASP A 5 1.43 -14.84 -0.54
C ASP A 5 2.58 -13.84 -0.32
N LEU A 6 2.23 -12.55 -0.26
CA LEU A 6 3.18 -11.46 0.00
C LEU A 6 3.86 -11.55 1.37
N SER A 7 3.27 -12.28 2.32
CA SER A 7 3.84 -12.47 3.66
C SER A 7 4.98 -13.49 3.68
N LYS A 8 5.13 -14.29 2.62
CA LYS A 8 6.10 -15.38 2.50
C LYS A 8 7.29 -14.99 1.65
N LEU A 9 8.41 -15.67 1.90
CA LEU A 9 9.61 -15.53 1.06
C LEU A 9 9.33 -16.04 -0.36
N GLY A 10 9.87 -15.35 -1.36
CA GLY A 10 9.65 -15.68 -2.78
C GLY A 10 8.18 -15.56 -3.21
N LEU A 11 7.35 -14.86 -2.45
CA LEU A 11 5.91 -14.72 -2.67
C LEU A 11 5.14 -16.05 -2.68
N GLU A 12 5.75 -17.13 -2.19
CA GLU A 12 5.25 -18.52 -2.31
C GLU A 12 5.01 -18.98 -3.77
N LEU A 13 5.68 -18.33 -4.74
CA LEU A 13 5.55 -18.68 -6.15
C LEU A 13 6.38 -19.92 -6.50
N SER A 14 5.76 -20.86 -7.22
CA SER A 14 6.49 -21.95 -7.87
C SER A 14 7.41 -21.40 -8.98
N GLN A 15 8.40 -22.20 -9.39
CA GLN A 15 9.26 -21.80 -10.52
C GLN A 15 8.46 -21.63 -11.82
N GLU A 16 7.48 -22.51 -12.06
CA GLU A 16 6.59 -22.44 -13.21
C GLU A 16 5.77 -21.14 -13.22
N ASP A 17 5.22 -20.75 -12.07
CA ASP A 17 4.49 -19.49 -11.94
C ASP A 17 5.39 -18.27 -12.14
N GLN A 18 6.62 -18.30 -11.63
CA GLN A 18 7.57 -17.22 -11.87
C GLN A 18 7.88 -17.06 -13.35
N GLU A 19 8.07 -18.16 -14.09
CA GLU A 19 8.31 -18.16 -15.53
C GLU A 19 7.10 -17.64 -16.30
N LEU A 20 5.89 -18.11 -15.94
CA LEU A 20 4.63 -17.62 -16.50
C LEU A 20 4.47 -16.10 -16.34
N LEU A 21 4.81 -15.58 -15.16
CA LEU A 21 4.68 -14.14 -14.86
C LEU A 21 5.67 -13.27 -15.64
N LEU A 22 6.74 -13.81 -16.23
CA LEU A 22 7.72 -13.03 -17.00
C LEU A 22 7.11 -12.35 -18.24
N ASP A 23 6.00 -12.88 -18.78
CA ASP A 23 5.30 -12.27 -19.94
C ASP A 23 4.41 -11.06 -19.55
N THR A 24 4.43 -10.64 -18.29
CA THR A 24 3.62 -9.50 -17.82
C THR A 24 4.12 -8.17 -18.37
N ASN A 25 3.21 -7.37 -18.95
CA ASN A 25 3.51 -6.02 -19.43
C ASN A 25 3.20 -4.91 -18.43
N VAL A 26 2.21 -5.11 -17.55
CA VAL A 26 1.73 -4.08 -16.63
C VAL A 26 1.47 -4.71 -15.27
N ILE A 27 1.99 -4.08 -14.22
CA ILE A 27 1.75 -4.48 -12.83
C ILE A 27 1.01 -3.37 -12.10
N PHE A 28 -0.08 -3.71 -11.44
CA PHE A 28 -0.75 -2.88 -10.44
C PHE A 28 -0.54 -3.51 -9.06
N HIS A 29 0.41 -2.99 -8.29
CA HIS A 29 0.67 -3.46 -6.93
C HIS A 29 -0.19 -2.70 -5.93
N ALA A 30 -1.38 -3.23 -5.67
CA ALA A 30 -2.36 -2.69 -4.71
C ALA A 30 -2.52 -3.53 -3.44
N ALA A 31 -1.87 -4.69 -3.37
CA ALA A 31 -1.99 -5.59 -2.24
C ALA A 31 -1.19 -5.08 -1.03
N ALA A 32 -1.87 -4.98 0.11
CA ALA A 32 -1.30 -4.54 1.38
C ALA A 32 -2.20 -5.01 2.53
N THR A 33 -1.62 -5.17 3.73
CA THR A 33 -2.44 -5.12 4.94
C THR A 33 -2.73 -3.65 5.27
N VAL A 34 -4.01 -3.34 5.42
CA VAL A 34 -4.54 -1.99 5.71
C VAL A 34 -5.02 -1.84 7.15
N ARG A 35 -4.75 -2.82 8.01
CA ARG A 35 -5.13 -2.80 9.42
C ARG A 35 -4.20 -1.87 10.19
N PHE A 36 -4.78 -0.94 10.95
CA PHE A 36 -4.01 0.06 11.70
C PHE A 36 -3.26 -0.54 12.91
N ASN A 37 -3.70 -1.69 13.41
CA ASN A 37 -3.13 -2.38 14.57
C ASN A 37 -2.51 -3.74 14.21
N GLU A 38 -2.07 -3.91 12.96
CA GLU A 38 -1.39 -5.13 12.54
C GLU A 38 -0.05 -5.31 13.28
N ALA A 39 0.29 -6.56 13.62
CA ALA A 39 1.60 -6.89 14.16
C ALA A 39 2.71 -6.45 13.20
N LEU A 40 3.75 -5.81 13.74
CA LEU A 40 4.81 -5.18 12.93
C LEU A 40 5.44 -6.17 11.94
N ARG A 41 5.73 -7.41 12.38
CA ARG A 41 6.32 -8.43 11.51
C ARG A 41 5.46 -8.69 10.28
N LEU A 42 4.16 -8.91 10.48
CA LEU A 42 3.23 -9.21 9.41
C LEU A 42 3.09 -8.02 8.45
N ALA A 43 2.94 -6.81 9.00
CA ALA A 43 2.82 -5.59 8.21
C ALA A 43 4.07 -5.32 7.36
N VAL A 44 5.27 -5.48 7.91
CA VAL A 44 6.53 -5.29 7.18
C VAL A 44 6.70 -6.40 6.13
N ASN A 45 6.41 -7.66 6.44
CA ASN A 45 6.51 -8.73 5.45
C ASN A 45 5.58 -8.49 4.26
N ILE A 46 4.31 -8.18 4.49
CA ILE A 46 3.35 -7.93 3.40
C ILE A 46 3.69 -6.65 2.63
N ASN A 47 3.79 -5.50 3.34
CA ASN A 47 3.83 -4.19 2.69
C ASN A 47 5.22 -3.83 2.17
N ILE A 48 6.30 -4.35 2.77
CA ILE A 48 7.68 -3.97 2.45
C ILE A 48 8.42 -5.14 1.77
N ARG A 49 8.51 -6.31 2.42
CA ARG A 49 9.23 -7.47 1.85
C ARG A 49 8.55 -7.96 0.56
N GLY A 50 7.24 -8.16 0.58
CA GLY A 50 6.47 -8.55 -0.60
C GLY A 50 6.61 -7.54 -1.75
N THR A 51 6.60 -6.25 -1.44
CA THR A 51 6.87 -5.19 -2.43
C THR A 51 8.27 -5.30 -3.03
N LYS A 52 9.30 -5.53 -2.21
CA LYS A 52 10.69 -5.72 -2.67
C LYS A 52 10.80 -6.94 -3.59
N GLU A 53 10.27 -8.09 -3.18
CA GLU A 53 10.28 -9.33 -3.97
C GLU A 53 9.55 -9.14 -5.32
N LEU A 54 8.39 -8.48 -5.33
CA LEU A 54 7.65 -8.22 -6.56
C LEU A 54 8.39 -7.29 -7.52
N LEU A 55 9.10 -6.28 -7.01
CA LEU A 55 9.97 -5.41 -7.81
C LEU A 55 11.16 -6.18 -8.41
N LEU A 56 11.76 -7.09 -7.64
CA LEU A 56 12.83 -7.96 -8.13
C LEU A 56 12.34 -8.92 -9.23
N LEU A 57 11.12 -9.46 -9.10
CA LEU A 57 10.49 -10.24 -10.16
C LEU A 57 10.20 -9.36 -11.39
N ALA A 58 9.65 -8.17 -11.19
CA ALA A 58 9.33 -7.23 -12.27
C ALA A 58 10.56 -6.83 -13.10
N LYS A 59 11.73 -6.73 -12.48
CA LYS A 59 13.00 -6.49 -13.19
C LYS A 59 13.40 -7.58 -14.19
N ARG A 60 12.89 -8.79 -14.01
CA ARG A 60 13.15 -9.93 -14.92
C ARG A 60 12.17 -9.95 -16.11
N MET A 61 11.15 -9.10 -16.12
CA MET A 61 10.12 -9.06 -17.17
C MET A 61 10.59 -8.25 -18.38
N PRO A 62 10.90 -8.88 -19.52
CA PRO A 62 11.49 -8.19 -20.67
C PRO A 62 10.54 -7.17 -21.32
N ASN A 63 9.23 -7.40 -21.21
CA ASN A 63 8.21 -6.59 -21.87
C ASN A 63 7.48 -5.65 -20.92
N LEU A 64 8.00 -5.43 -19.71
CA LEU A 64 7.37 -4.55 -18.72
C LEU A 64 7.31 -3.10 -19.23
N LYS A 65 6.09 -2.57 -19.28
CA LYS A 65 5.75 -1.21 -19.71
C LYS A 65 5.41 -0.29 -18.53
N SER A 66 4.86 -0.83 -17.46
CA SER A 66 4.46 -0.03 -16.30
C SER A 66 4.36 -0.87 -15.03
N PHE A 67 4.91 -0.33 -13.94
CA PHE A 67 4.70 -0.81 -12.57
C PHE A 67 4.06 0.33 -11.77
N VAL A 68 2.81 0.15 -11.37
CA VAL A 68 2.08 1.10 -10.54
C VAL A 68 2.08 0.60 -9.10
N TYR A 69 2.74 1.33 -8.21
CA TYR A 69 2.65 1.09 -6.78
C TYR A 69 1.53 1.92 -6.16
N VAL A 70 0.54 1.27 -5.56
CA VAL A 70 -0.52 1.98 -4.85
C VAL A 70 -0.09 2.23 -3.41
N SER A 71 0.24 3.46 -3.09
CA SER A 71 0.54 3.93 -1.75
C SER A 71 -0.73 4.50 -1.07
N THR A 72 -0.61 5.56 -0.29
CA THR A 72 -1.71 6.31 0.30
C THR A 72 -1.30 7.78 0.52
N ALA A 73 -2.25 8.70 0.44
CA ALA A 73 -2.04 10.11 0.76
C ALA A 73 -1.54 10.30 2.21
N PHE A 74 -1.74 9.31 3.09
CA PHE A 74 -1.39 9.39 4.50
C PHE A 74 0.00 8.84 4.86
N SER A 75 0.78 8.31 3.89
CA SER A 75 2.10 7.71 4.16
C SER A 75 3.04 8.68 4.88
N TYR A 76 2.93 9.96 4.57
CA TYR A 76 3.75 11.03 5.14
C TYR A 76 2.92 12.03 5.95
N CYS A 77 1.87 11.56 6.62
CA CYS A 77 0.99 12.37 7.48
C CYS A 77 1.67 13.03 8.68
N VAL A 78 2.96 12.74 8.92
CA VAL A 78 3.82 13.47 9.86
C VAL A 78 4.20 14.87 9.38
N HIS A 79 3.92 15.20 8.11
CA HIS A 79 4.10 16.53 7.53
C HIS A 79 2.75 17.22 7.36
N ASN A 80 2.73 18.55 7.56
CA ASN A 80 1.52 19.36 7.36
C ASN A 80 1.12 19.50 5.89
N PHE A 81 2.11 19.47 4.98
CA PHE A 81 1.89 19.60 3.54
C PHE A 81 2.67 18.50 2.82
N ILE A 82 1.95 17.69 2.04
CA ILE A 82 2.50 16.55 1.32
C ILE A 82 2.47 16.87 -0.18
N GLU A 83 3.64 17.03 -0.77
CA GLU A 83 3.86 17.27 -2.18
C GLU A 83 4.08 15.94 -2.94
N GLU A 84 3.96 15.98 -4.27
CA GLU A 84 4.28 14.85 -5.15
C GLU A 84 5.79 14.69 -5.35
N LYS A 85 6.49 14.44 -4.24
CA LYS A 85 7.94 14.18 -4.21
C LYS A 85 8.26 12.95 -3.37
N SER A 86 9.50 12.50 -3.48
CA SER A 86 10.06 11.48 -2.58
C SER A 86 10.41 12.11 -1.22
N TYR A 87 10.16 11.36 -0.17
CA TYR A 87 10.49 11.74 1.21
C TYR A 87 11.46 10.72 1.80
N SER A 88 12.24 11.14 2.80
CA SER A 88 13.05 10.21 3.58
C SER A 88 12.13 9.26 4.37
N PRO A 89 12.34 7.94 4.32
CA PRO A 89 11.54 7.00 5.11
C PRO A 89 11.89 7.13 6.60
N PRO A 90 11.01 6.67 7.52
CA PRO A 90 11.32 6.60 8.94
C PRO A 90 12.51 5.67 9.25
N ILE A 91 12.66 4.61 8.46
CA ILE A 91 13.77 3.67 8.50
C ILE A 91 13.99 3.11 7.09
N GLU A 92 15.25 2.90 6.71
CA GLU A 92 15.58 2.31 5.40
C GLU A 92 15.05 0.87 5.28
N THR A 93 14.61 0.51 4.07
CA THR A 93 14.06 -0.81 3.74
C THR A 93 14.90 -1.97 4.27
N ASP A 94 16.19 -2.02 3.95
CA ASP A 94 17.02 -3.18 4.33
C ASP A 94 17.31 -3.24 5.83
N LYS A 95 17.31 -2.09 6.51
CA LYS A 95 17.49 -2.03 7.98
C LYS A 95 16.28 -2.63 8.70
N ILE A 96 15.06 -2.28 8.30
CA ILE A 96 13.86 -2.84 8.94
C ILE A 96 13.70 -4.33 8.64
N LEU A 97 14.05 -4.78 7.43
CA LEU A 97 14.04 -6.20 7.09
C LEU A 97 15.06 -6.99 7.92
N THR A 98 16.27 -6.47 8.06
CA THR A 98 17.33 -7.08 8.90
C THR A 98 16.89 -7.15 10.36
N LEU A 99 16.25 -6.09 10.88
CA LEU A 99 15.75 -6.05 12.25
C LEU A 99 14.72 -7.16 12.52
N LEU A 100 13.81 -7.38 11.56
CA LEU A 100 12.83 -8.46 11.62
C LEU A 100 13.49 -9.85 11.61
N ASP A 101 14.55 -10.03 10.83
CA ASP A 101 15.22 -11.32 10.70
C ASP A 101 16.02 -11.68 11.98
N ILE A 102 16.44 -10.67 12.75
CA ILE A 102 17.21 -10.85 13.99
C ILE A 102 16.30 -11.01 15.22
N LEU A 103 15.25 -10.18 15.34
CA LEU A 103 14.43 -10.10 16.55
C LEU A 103 13.24 -11.06 16.49
N ASN A 104 12.84 -11.59 17.64
CA ASN A 104 11.58 -12.33 17.77
C ASN A 104 10.39 -11.38 18.01
N ASP A 105 9.16 -11.92 17.95
CA ASP A 105 7.93 -11.11 18.05
C ASP A 105 7.82 -10.33 19.35
N LYS A 106 8.21 -10.93 20.49
CA LYS A 106 8.16 -10.26 21.79
C LYS A 106 9.13 -9.09 21.88
N GLU A 107 10.27 -9.19 21.21
CA GLU A 107 11.25 -8.10 21.14
C GLU A 107 10.78 -6.99 20.19
N LEU A 108 10.24 -7.37 19.03
CA LEU A 108 9.63 -6.43 18.08
C LEU A 108 8.50 -5.64 18.73
N ASP A 109 7.61 -6.29 19.46
CA ASP A 109 6.49 -5.63 20.14
C ASP A 109 6.96 -4.57 21.13
N LYS A 110 8.07 -4.81 21.84
CA LYS A 110 8.66 -3.85 22.78
C LYS A 110 9.24 -2.62 22.10
N ILE A 111 9.82 -2.78 20.91
CA ILE A 111 10.46 -1.67 20.18
C ILE A 111 9.52 -1.00 19.17
N THR A 112 8.41 -1.64 18.80
CA THR A 112 7.45 -1.13 17.80
C THR A 112 7.00 0.31 18.09
N PRO A 113 6.65 0.71 19.34
CA PRO A 113 6.30 2.09 19.63
C PRO A 113 7.43 3.09 19.33
N ILE A 114 8.68 2.68 19.54
CA ILE A 114 9.87 3.51 19.28
C ILE A 114 10.12 3.63 17.78
N LEU A 115 9.90 2.55 17.01
CA LEU A 115 10.07 2.55 15.56
C LEU A 115 9.01 3.39 14.85
N ILE A 116 7.75 3.25 15.28
CA ILE A 116 6.61 3.97 14.71
C ILE A 116 6.72 5.48 15.01
N ASP A 117 7.18 5.84 16.22
CA ASP A 117 7.44 7.22 16.66
C ASP A 117 6.27 8.17 16.32
N LYS A 118 6.44 9.03 15.31
CA LYS A 118 5.47 10.06 14.90
C LYS A 118 4.32 9.51 14.05
N TRP A 119 4.45 8.33 13.48
CA TRP A 119 3.39 7.77 12.63
C TRP A 119 2.22 7.30 13.51
N PRO A 120 0.98 7.61 13.15
CA PRO A 120 -0.17 7.30 14.00
C PRO A 120 -0.48 5.80 14.09
N ASN A 121 0.03 4.97 13.17
CA ASN A 121 -0.23 3.54 13.14
C ASN A 121 0.76 2.78 12.24
N THR A 122 0.77 1.45 12.37
CA THR A 122 1.65 0.53 11.62
C THR A 122 1.40 0.58 10.10
N TYR A 123 0.16 0.85 9.68
CA TYR A 123 -0.17 0.90 8.25
C TYR A 123 0.55 2.08 7.56
N VAL A 124 0.33 3.32 8.00
CA VAL A 124 0.98 4.47 7.34
C VAL A 124 2.49 4.44 7.51
N PHE A 125 3.00 3.91 8.63
CA PHE A 125 4.43 3.67 8.85
C PHE A 125 5.02 2.74 7.78
N THR A 126 4.41 1.58 7.56
CA THR A 126 4.90 0.61 6.57
C THR A 126 4.71 1.09 5.13
N LYS A 127 3.66 1.88 4.83
CA LYS A 127 3.48 2.50 3.50
C LYS A 127 4.55 3.54 3.20
N ALA A 128 4.96 4.34 4.19
CA ALA A 128 6.08 5.27 4.04
C ALA A 128 7.39 4.56 3.67
N ILE A 129 7.70 3.46 4.36
CA ILE A 129 8.91 2.66 4.05
C ILE A 129 8.77 1.98 2.69
N ALA A 130 7.59 1.46 2.35
CA ALA A 130 7.37 0.78 1.09
C ALA A 130 7.49 1.73 -0.13
N GLU A 131 7.17 3.02 0.01
CA GLU A 131 7.51 4.01 -1.03
C GLU A 131 9.03 4.13 -1.26
N ASP A 132 9.83 4.08 -0.18
CA ASP A 132 11.29 4.07 -0.31
C ASP A 132 11.78 2.74 -0.92
N THR A 133 11.18 1.60 -0.55
CA THR A 133 11.43 0.32 -1.21
C THR A 133 11.20 0.42 -2.72
N VAL A 134 10.10 1.02 -3.15
CA VAL A 134 9.82 1.24 -4.57
C VAL A 134 10.88 2.12 -5.20
N ARG A 135 11.24 3.25 -4.57
CA ARG A 135 12.30 4.14 -5.07
C ARG A 135 13.63 3.42 -5.25
N GLN A 136 14.04 2.60 -4.28
CA GLN A 136 15.32 1.89 -4.31
C GLN A 136 15.32 0.72 -5.33
N TYR A 137 14.25 -0.07 -5.35
CA TYR A 137 14.22 -1.34 -6.07
C TYR A 137 13.61 -1.25 -7.47
N SER A 138 12.96 -0.15 -7.85
CA SER A 138 12.43 0.07 -9.21
C SER A 138 13.44 0.64 -10.22
N VAL A 139 14.69 0.90 -9.81
CA VAL A 139 15.71 1.42 -10.73
C VAL A 139 15.84 0.52 -11.95
N GLY A 140 15.64 1.09 -13.14
CA GLY A 140 15.70 0.38 -14.42
C GLY A 140 14.35 -0.15 -14.94
N ILE A 141 13.26 0.01 -14.20
CA ILE A 141 11.90 -0.33 -14.66
C ILE A 141 10.97 0.90 -14.63
N PRO A 142 9.96 0.96 -15.52
CA PRO A 142 9.04 2.10 -15.61
C PRO A 142 8.07 2.04 -14.42
N THR A 143 8.19 2.96 -13.48
CA THR A 143 7.45 2.89 -12.21
C THR A 143 6.84 4.23 -11.82
N CYS A 144 5.63 4.19 -11.28
CA CYS A 144 5.00 5.32 -10.61
C CYS A 144 4.40 4.91 -9.26
N ILE A 145 4.18 5.91 -8.42
CA ILE A 145 3.52 5.78 -7.13
C ILE A 145 2.24 6.59 -7.19
N VAL A 146 1.11 5.98 -6.87
CA VAL A 146 -0.19 6.65 -6.74
C VAL A 146 -0.59 6.68 -5.27
N ARG A 147 -1.05 7.85 -4.77
CA ARG A 147 -1.36 8.07 -3.34
C ARG A 147 -2.86 8.38 -3.15
N PRO A 148 -3.75 7.38 -3.19
CA PRO A 148 -5.17 7.61 -2.94
C PRO A 148 -5.44 8.07 -1.50
N SER A 149 -6.50 8.86 -1.32
CA SER A 149 -7.06 9.23 -0.02
C SER A 149 -8.04 8.17 0.50
N ILE A 150 -9.03 8.55 1.32
CA ILE A 150 -10.05 7.65 1.87
C ILE A 150 -10.95 7.16 0.74
N ILE A 151 -10.79 5.88 0.38
CA ILE A 151 -11.58 5.25 -0.68
C ILE A 151 -12.92 4.80 -0.10
N THR A 152 -14.01 5.14 -0.79
CA THR A 152 -15.37 4.67 -0.47
C THR A 152 -15.95 3.79 -1.58
N SER A 153 -17.22 3.45 -1.45
CA SER A 153 -17.96 2.73 -2.48
C SER A 153 -17.88 3.42 -3.84
N THR A 154 -18.10 2.63 -4.89
CA THR A 154 -18.14 3.10 -6.27
C THR A 154 -19.27 4.12 -6.48
N ALA A 155 -18.98 5.18 -7.22
CA ALA A 155 -19.98 6.19 -7.56
C ALA A 155 -20.94 5.70 -8.66
N LYS A 156 -20.41 4.97 -9.65
CA LYS A 156 -21.16 4.55 -10.84
C LYS A 156 -20.83 3.13 -11.31
N GLU A 157 -19.55 2.79 -11.45
CA GLU A 157 -19.12 1.57 -12.14
C GLU A 157 -18.30 0.63 -11.22
N PRO A 158 -18.28 -0.70 -11.47
CA PRO A 158 -19.15 -1.44 -12.38
C PRO A 158 -20.58 -1.59 -11.84
N VAL A 159 -20.78 -1.41 -10.54
CA VAL A 159 -22.07 -1.42 -9.85
C VAL A 159 -22.06 -0.25 -8.89
N ARG A 160 -23.06 0.64 -8.94
CA ARG A 160 -23.16 1.81 -8.07
C ARG A 160 -23.28 1.40 -6.59
N GLY A 161 -22.52 2.06 -5.72
CA GLY A 161 -22.54 1.81 -4.28
C GLY A 161 -21.87 0.50 -3.87
N TRP A 162 -21.17 -0.18 -4.78
CA TRP A 162 -20.50 -1.43 -4.48
C TRP A 162 -19.32 -1.19 -3.53
N ILE A 163 -19.22 -2.08 -2.54
CA ILE A 163 -18.10 -2.17 -1.61
C ILE A 163 -17.96 -3.59 -1.10
N ASN A 164 -16.75 -4.00 -0.77
CA ASN A 164 -16.43 -5.36 -0.29
C ASN A 164 -16.04 -5.42 1.19
N ASN A 165 -16.06 -4.29 1.91
CA ASN A 165 -15.71 -4.20 3.31
C ASN A 165 -16.47 -3.06 4.01
N ILE A 166 -16.38 -3.03 5.34
CA ILE A 166 -17.03 -2.03 6.20
C ILE A 166 -16.00 -1.20 6.97
N TYR A 167 -14.81 -0.99 6.41
CA TYR A 167 -13.71 -0.31 7.10
C TYR A 167 -13.84 1.21 7.01
N GLY A 168 -13.27 1.91 8.00
CA GLY A 168 -13.17 3.36 8.02
C GLY A 168 -14.51 4.08 7.84
N ALA A 169 -14.56 5.02 6.89
CA ALA A 169 -15.73 5.87 6.63
C ALA A 169 -17.02 5.07 6.35
N VAL A 170 -16.91 3.92 5.70
CA VAL A 170 -18.07 3.09 5.36
C VAL A 170 -18.68 2.48 6.62
N GLY A 171 -17.84 2.05 7.56
CA GLY A 171 -18.30 1.56 8.87
C GLY A 171 -18.99 2.65 9.68
N VAL A 172 -18.48 3.89 9.64
CA VAL A 172 -19.12 5.05 10.28
C VAL A 172 -20.50 5.32 9.68
N VAL A 173 -20.62 5.36 8.36
CA VAL A 173 -21.90 5.58 7.67
C VAL A 173 -22.89 4.46 7.98
N LEU A 174 -22.47 3.20 7.89
CA LEU A 174 -23.33 2.05 8.17
C LEU A 174 -23.79 2.01 9.64
N GLY A 175 -22.86 2.22 10.58
CA GLY A 175 -23.18 2.26 12.01
C GLY A 175 -24.17 3.37 12.35
N SER A 176 -24.04 4.53 11.70
CA SER A 176 -24.97 5.66 11.86
C SER A 176 -26.34 5.34 11.25
N ALA A 177 -26.38 4.78 10.05
CA ALA A 177 -27.62 4.41 9.37
C ALA A 177 -28.44 3.35 10.12
N LEU A 178 -27.76 2.42 10.80
CA LEU A 178 -28.39 1.40 11.65
C LEU A 178 -28.76 1.92 13.05
N GLY A 179 -28.40 3.15 13.40
CA GLY A 179 -28.60 3.72 14.73
C GLY A 179 -27.70 3.16 15.84
N LEU A 180 -26.69 2.35 15.47
CA LEU A 180 -25.71 1.79 16.40
C LEU A 180 -24.66 2.83 16.82
N LEU A 181 -24.24 3.67 15.89
CA LEU A 181 -23.34 4.80 16.14
C LEU A 181 -24.19 6.08 16.28
N ARG A 182 -24.34 6.57 17.51
CA ARG A 182 -25.14 7.78 17.79
C ARG A 182 -24.32 9.07 17.88
N THR A 183 -23.03 8.94 18.18
CA THR A 183 -22.10 10.07 18.33
C THR A 183 -20.73 9.66 17.81
N LEU A 184 -20.09 10.54 17.06
CA LEU A 184 -18.70 10.39 16.61
C LEU A 184 -17.87 11.51 17.24
N HIS A 185 -16.76 11.16 17.88
CA HIS A 185 -15.82 12.15 18.39
C HIS A 185 -14.88 12.57 17.26
N CYS A 186 -15.10 13.77 16.72
CA CYS A 186 -14.27 14.37 15.68
C CYS A 186 -14.26 15.88 15.82
N ASP A 187 -13.25 16.52 15.26
CA ASP A 187 -13.26 17.96 15.03
C ASP A 187 -14.22 18.28 13.88
N PRO A 188 -15.27 19.11 14.10
CA PRO A 188 -16.23 19.45 13.05
C PRO A 188 -15.64 20.29 11.91
N ASP A 189 -14.50 20.95 12.14
CA ASP A 189 -13.85 21.79 11.13
C ASP A 189 -12.85 20.99 10.26
N SER A 190 -12.61 19.72 10.60
CA SER A 190 -11.73 18.85 9.84
C SER A 190 -12.38 18.35 8.53
N VAL A 191 -11.64 18.45 7.43
CA VAL A 191 -12.08 18.00 6.11
C VAL A 191 -11.69 16.53 5.89
N ALA A 192 -12.68 15.69 5.57
CA ALA A 192 -12.45 14.30 5.18
C ALA A 192 -12.36 14.17 3.65
N GLU A 193 -11.15 14.01 3.14
CA GLU A 193 -10.87 13.80 1.71
C GLU A 193 -11.30 12.38 1.28
N ILE A 194 -12.51 12.28 0.74
CA ILE A 194 -13.14 11.02 0.33
C ILE A 194 -13.20 10.93 -1.19
N VAL A 195 -12.82 9.77 -1.73
CA VAL A 195 -12.79 9.50 -3.17
C VAL A 195 -13.48 8.17 -3.51
N PRO A 196 -14.39 8.13 -4.51
CA PRO A 196 -15.02 6.87 -4.94
C PRO A 196 -14.03 5.87 -5.56
N ALA A 197 -14.23 4.58 -5.29
CA ALA A 197 -13.32 3.52 -5.77
C ALA A 197 -13.15 3.49 -7.30
N ASP A 198 -14.21 3.71 -8.07
CA ASP A 198 -14.16 3.73 -9.54
C ASP A 198 -13.31 4.88 -10.10
N TYR A 199 -13.27 6.01 -9.41
CA TYR A 199 -12.41 7.14 -9.77
C TYR A 199 -10.94 6.82 -9.48
N VAL A 200 -10.67 6.18 -8.35
CA VAL A 200 -9.32 5.71 -8.00
C VAL A 200 -8.80 4.69 -9.02
N ILE A 201 -9.61 3.71 -9.42
CA ILE A 201 -9.22 2.73 -10.43
C ILE A 201 -8.98 3.39 -11.79
N SER A 202 -9.83 4.33 -12.19
CA SER A 202 -9.63 5.11 -13.42
C SER A 202 -8.30 5.88 -13.39
N HIS A 203 -7.95 6.46 -12.23
CA HIS A 203 -6.66 7.10 -12.02
C HIS A 203 -5.49 6.13 -12.11
N PHE A 204 -5.60 4.91 -11.53
CA PHE A 204 -4.53 3.91 -11.64
C PHE A 204 -4.26 3.55 -13.11
N ILE A 205 -5.30 3.31 -13.89
CA ILE A 205 -5.18 3.00 -15.32
C ILE A 205 -4.52 4.15 -16.08
N ALA A 206 -4.95 5.39 -15.82
CA ALA A 206 -4.37 6.59 -16.43
C ALA A 206 -2.88 6.77 -16.06
N ALA A 207 -2.53 6.59 -14.78
CA ALA A 207 -1.16 6.65 -14.30
C ALA A 207 -0.28 5.57 -14.92
N SER A 208 -0.82 4.36 -15.11
CA SER A 208 -0.12 3.26 -15.78
C SER A 208 0.18 3.59 -17.24
N TRP A 209 -0.81 4.12 -17.96
CA TRP A 209 -0.65 4.53 -19.35
C TRP A 209 0.41 5.64 -19.50
N ASP A 210 0.35 6.65 -18.64
CA ASP A 210 1.31 7.76 -18.64
C ASP A 210 2.73 7.27 -18.30
N THR A 211 2.86 6.38 -17.31
CA THR A 211 4.14 5.74 -16.96
C THR A 211 4.75 4.95 -18.12
N ALA A 212 3.91 4.26 -18.90
CA ALA A 212 4.36 3.54 -20.09
C ALA A 212 4.76 4.48 -21.26
N LYS A 213 4.25 5.71 -21.28
CA LYS A 213 4.48 6.70 -22.34
C LYS A 213 5.63 7.66 -22.06
N ARG A 214 5.99 7.90 -20.79
CA ARG A 214 7.13 8.76 -20.38
C ARG A 214 8.52 8.18 -20.71
N ARG A 215 8.59 7.11 -21.51
CA ARG A 215 9.84 6.49 -21.99
C ARG A 215 10.42 7.22 -23.20
#